data_AF-A0A1M7KIR3-F1
#
_entry.id   AF-A0A1M7KIR3-F1
#
_cell.length_a   1.000
_cell.length_b   1.000
_cell.length_c   1.000
_cell.angle_alpha   90.00
_cell.angle_beta   90.00
_cell.angle_gamma   90.00
#
_symmetry.space_group_name_H-M   'P 1'
#
loop_
_entity.id
_entity.type
_entity.pdbx_description
1 polymer ?
#
loop_
_entity_poly.entity_id
_entity_poly.type
_entity_poly.pdbx_seq_one_letter_code
_entity_poly.pdbx_strand_id
1 'polypeptide(L)'
;MSAGRHSAGFSLIEALVALVVLAIGLLGIAGIQLKGLQSADLAVQRGIANIAAQDARERLWAALVSDTGAHCPKAAVVNHSDWQQRWQLLLPELATDPVEPLGDCRFHIEVRWQDPRTADHLTRLDYRLRLPQEVP
;
A
#
# COMPACT_ATOMS: atom_id res chain seq x y z
N MET A 1 -25.00 -16.15 -67.42
CA MET A 1 -25.68 -15.17 -66.54
C MET A 1 -24.67 -14.73 -65.50
N SER A 2 -24.02 -13.58 -65.69
CA SER A 2 -23.03 -13.05 -64.74
C SER A 2 -23.73 -12.05 -63.84
N ALA A 3 -23.90 -12.39 -62.56
CA ALA A 3 -24.46 -11.49 -61.57
C ALA A 3 -23.44 -10.38 -61.28
N GLY A 4 -23.78 -9.14 -61.64
CA GLY A 4 -22.98 -7.97 -61.32
C GLY A 4 -22.85 -7.82 -59.81
N ARG A 5 -21.63 -7.98 -59.29
CA ARG A 5 -21.31 -7.73 -57.88
C ARG A 5 -21.38 -6.22 -57.66
N HIS A 6 -22.44 -5.75 -57.01
CA HIS A 6 -22.51 -4.38 -56.49
C HIS A 6 -21.53 -4.27 -55.32
N SER A 7 -20.36 -3.65 -55.57
CA SER A 7 -19.48 -3.21 -54.51
C SER A 7 -20.12 -2.00 -53.83
N ALA A 8 -20.72 -2.20 -52.66
CA ALA A 8 -21.12 -1.11 -51.78
C ALA A 8 -19.84 -0.44 -51.25
N GLY A 9 -19.46 0.70 -51.84
CA GLY A 9 -18.35 1.50 -51.37
C GLY A 9 -18.66 2.06 -49.99
N PHE A 10 -17.70 1.95 -49.07
CA PHE A 10 -17.74 2.54 -47.73
C PHE A 10 -18.07 4.03 -47.86
N SER A 11 -19.10 4.51 -47.16
CA SER A 11 -19.40 5.94 -47.12
C SER A 11 -18.26 6.66 -46.38
N LEU A 12 -17.83 7.84 -46.85
CA LEU A 12 -16.84 8.68 -46.13
C LEU A 12 -17.27 8.92 -44.68
N ILE A 13 -18.57 9.05 -44.45
CA ILE A 13 -19.18 9.23 -43.12
C ILE A 13 -18.96 8.00 -42.25
N GLU A 14 -19.03 6.79 -42.81
CA GLU A 14 -18.82 5.54 -42.08
C GLU A 14 -17.38 5.43 -41.58
N ALA A 15 -16.40 5.77 -42.43
CA ALA A 15 -14.99 5.81 -42.03
C ALA A 15 -14.72 6.88 -40.95
N LEU A 16 -15.34 8.06 -41.06
CA LEU A 16 -15.23 9.12 -40.05
C LEU A 16 -15.84 8.70 -38.71
N VAL A 17 -17.02 8.07 -38.73
CA VAL A 17 -17.66 7.54 -37.52
C VAL A 17 -16.78 6.45 -36.89
N ALA A 18 -16.23 5.54 -37.68
CA ALA A 18 -15.31 4.50 -37.19
C ALA A 18 -14.06 5.11 -36.53
N LEU A 19 -13.48 6.15 -37.14
CA LEU A 19 -12.32 6.86 -36.57
C LEU A 19 -12.67 7.55 -35.24
N VAL A 20 -13.84 8.18 -35.14
CA VAL A 20 -14.31 8.82 -33.89
C VAL A 20 -14.50 7.79 -32.79
N VAL A 21 -15.19 6.69 -33.08
CA VAL A 21 -15.41 5.59 -32.12
C VAL A 21 -14.06 5.01 -31.66
N LEU A 22 -13.13 4.78 -32.59
CA LEU A 22 -11.78 4.29 -32.28
C LEU A 22 -11.02 5.28 -31.38
N ALA A 23 -11.04 6.57 -31.70
CA ALA A 23 -10.37 7.60 -30.92
C ALA A 23 -10.89 7.65 -29.47
N ILE A 24 -12.22 7.59 -29.28
CA ILE A 24 -12.85 7.52 -27.95
C ILE A 24 -12.41 6.25 -27.21
N GLY A 25 -12.38 5.10 -27.89
CA GLY A 25 -11.93 3.83 -27.32
C GLY A 25 -10.48 3.90 -26.83
N LEU A 26 -9.57 4.46 -27.62
CA LEU A 26 -8.16 4.62 -27.25
C LEU A 26 -7.97 5.56 -26.05
N LEU A 27 -8.70 6.68 -26.01
CA LEU A 27 -8.69 7.59 -24.86
C LEU A 27 -9.21 6.90 -23.58
N GLY A 28 -10.23 6.05 -23.71
CA GLY A 28 -10.74 5.23 -22.61
C GLY A 28 -9.68 4.30 -22.03
N ILE A 29 -8.94 3.58 -22.89
CA ILE A 29 -7.86 2.68 -22.48
C ILE A 29 -6.73 3.45 -21.80
N ALA A 30 -6.31 4.59 -22.37
CA ALA A 30 -5.27 5.43 -21.78
C ALA A 30 -5.65 5.89 -20.36
N GLY A 31 -6.91 6.28 -20.14
CA GLY A 31 -7.42 6.62 -18.82
C GLY A 31 -7.37 5.46 -17.81
N ILE A 32 -7.68 4.24 -18.26
CA ILE A 32 -7.57 3.04 -17.41
C ILE A 32 -6.11 2.75 -17.06
N GLN A 33 -5.18 2.87 -18.01
CA GLN A 33 -3.76 2.64 -17.76
C GLN A 33 -3.20 3.58 -16.69
N LEU A 34 -3.55 4.87 -16.73
CA LEU A 34 -3.14 5.85 -15.72
C LEU A 34 -3.63 5.48 -14.33
N LYS A 35 -4.91 5.06 -14.20
CA LYS A 35 -5.45 4.57 -12.92
C LYS A 35 -4.76 3.29 -12.44
N GLY A 36 -4.40 2.41 -13.37
CA GLY A 36 -3.61 1.21 -13.08
C GLY A 36 -2.26 1.55 -12.44
N LEU A 37 -1.53 2.50 -13.01
CA LEU A 37 -0.25 2.97 -12.45
C LEU A 37 -0.41 3.56 -11.05
N GLN A 38 -1.43 4.39 -10.83
CA GLN A 38 -1.74 4.96 -9.50
C GLN A 38 -2.03 3.85 -8.48
N SER A 39 -2.81 2.84 -8.86
CA SER A 39 -3.13 1.72 -7.96
C SER A 39 -1.90 0.88 -7.60
N ALA A 40 -0.96 0.71 -8.54
CA ALA A 40 0.27 -0.03 -8.32
C ALA A 40 1.20 0.71 -7.34
N ASP A 41 1.33 2.03 -7.47
CA ASP A 41 2.12 2.86 -6.55
C ASP A 41 1.57 2.77 -5.11
N LEU A 42 0.24 2.88 -4.93
CA LEU A 42 -0.41 2.69 -3.63
C LEU A 42 -0.19 1.29 -3.04
N ALA A 43 -0.20 0.25 -3.88
CA ALA A 43 0.06 -1.12 -3.44
C ALA A 43 1.51 -1.30 -2.94
N VAL A 44 2.49 -0.69 -3.63
CA VAL A 44 3.89 -0.70 -3.21
C VAL A 44 4.06 -0.01 -1.86
N GLN A 45 3.49 1.19 -1.69
CA GLN A 45 3.58 1.91 -0.41
C GLN A 45 2.96 1.12 0.76
N ARG A 46 1.78 0.52 0.54
CA ARG A 46 1.15 -0.35 1.55
C ARG A 46 2.02 -1.57 1.85
N GLY A 47 2.68 -2.14 0.85
CA GLY A 47 3.66 -3.22 1.04
C GLY A 47 4.84 -2.80 1.91
N ILE A 48 5.37 -1.59 1.71
CA ILE A 48 6.43 -1.02 2.54
C ILE A 48 5.96 -0.83 3.99
N ALA A 49 4.78 -0.23 4.19
CA ALA A 49 4.18 -0.08 5.52
C ALA A 49 3.95 -1.42 6.22
N ASN A 50 3.60 -2.45 5.46
CA ASN A 50 3.47 -3.81 5.96
C ASN A 50 4.79 -4.33 6.53
N ILE A 51 5.88 -4.17 5.77
CA ILE A 51 7.23 -4.57 6.21
C ILE A 51 7.65 -3.74 7.43
N ALA A 52 7.34 -2.45 7.48
CA ALA A 52 7.61 -1.59 8.63
C ALA A 52 6.90 -2.10 9.91
N ALA A 53 5.64 -2.52 9.79
CA ALA A 53 4.90 -3.13 10.89
C ALA A 53 5.49 -4.49 11.31
N GLN A 54 5.98 -5.30 10.35
CA GLN A 54 6.66 -6.56 10.68
C GLN A 54 7.98 -6.29 11.43
N ASP A 55 8.78 -5.32 11.00
CA ASP A 55 10.04 -4.91 11.66
C ASP A 55 9.79 -4.45 13.11
N ALA A 56 8.73 -3.66 13.35
CA ALA A 56 8.31 -3.29 14.71
C ALA A 56 7.95 -4.53 15.57
N ARG A 57 7.20 -5.48 15.01
CA ARG A 57 6.86 -6.73 15.69
C ARG A 57 8.11 -7.56 15.99
N GLU A 58 9.02 -7.69 15.05
CA GLU A 58 10.25 -8.45 15.20
C GLU A 58 11.15 -7.86 16.28
N ARG A 59 11.24 -6.53 16.38
CA ARG A 59 11.96 -5.84 17.46
C ARG A 59 11.35 -6.13 18.84
N LEU A 60 10.02 -6.16 18.96
CA LEU A 60 9.34 -6.55 20.20
C LEU A 60 9.65 -8.02 20.56
N TRP A 61 9.61 -8.93 19.59
CA TRP A 61 9.98 -10.33 19.80
C TRP A 61 11.45 -10.49 20.21
N ALA A 62 12.37 -9.79 19.55
CA ALA A 62 13.79 -9.82 19.86
C ALA A 62 14.06 -9.32 21.29
N ALA A 63 13.36 -8.27 21.72
CA ALA A 63 13.46 -7.77 23.09
C ALA A 63 12.93 -8.76 24.12
N LEU A 64 11.85 -9.48 23.82
CA LEU A 64 11.33 -10.53 24.71
C LEU A 64 12.34 -11.66 24.91
N VAL A 65 12.97 -12.14 23.83
CA VAL A 65 13.95 -13.25 23.88
C VAL A 65 15.26 -12.81 24.54
N SER A 66 15.63 -11.53 24.43
CA SER A 66 16.87 -11.00 25.02
C SER A 66 16.77 -10.78 26.53
N ASP A 67 15.55 -10.68 27.08
CA ASP A 67 15.35 -10.52 28.51
C ASP A 67 15.35 -11.90 29.21
N THR A 68 16.31 -12.11 30.11
CA THR A 68 16.49 -13.38 30.83
C THR A 68 15.35 -13.70 31.81
N GLY A 69 14.48 -12.72 32.12
CA GLY A 69 13.28 -12.92 32.92
C GLY A 69 11.99 -13.08 32.10
N ALA A 70 12.06 -13.10 30.77
CA ALA A 70 10.91 -13.14 29.86
C ALA A 70 9.84 -12.07 30.16
N HIS A 71 10.25 -10.90 30.66
CA HIS A 71 9.30 -9.82 30.93
C HIS A 71 8.79 -9.24 29.62
N CYS A 72 7.55 -8.76 29.70
CA CYS A 72 6.93 -8.07 28.59
C CYS A 72 7.77 -6.88 28.10
N PRO A 73 8.14 -6.81 26.80
CA PRO A 73 8.87 -5.67 26.29
C PRO A 73 8.00 -4.41 26.35
N LYS A 74 8.60 -3.26 26.61
CA LYS A 74 7.90 -1.97 26.55
C LYS A 74 7.85 -1.47 25.11
N ALA A 75 6.80 -0.72 24.77
CA ALA A 75 6.66 -0.07 23.46
C ALA A 75 7.87 0.83 23.08
N ALA A 76 8.58 1.35 24.09
CA ALA A 76 9.81 2.14 23.92
C ALA A 76 10.92 1.42 23.11
N VAL A 77 10.92 0.08 23.07
CA VAL A 77 11.86 -0.72 22.23
C VAL A 77 11.71 -0.36 20.74
N VAL A 78 10.51 0.01 20.31
CA VAL A 78 10.24 0.45 18.94
C VAL A 78 10.15 1.98 18.89
N ASN A 79 9.31 2.57 19.73
CA ASN A 79 8.97 4.00 19.66
C ASN A 79 10.20 4.92 19.85
N HIS A 80 11.15 4.54 20.70
CA HIS A 80 12.35 5.34 21.00
C HIS A 80 13.61 4.77 20.32
N SER A 81 13.45 3.97 19.27
CA SER A 81 14.54 3.36 18.50
C SER A 81 14.79 4.06 17.15
N ASP A 82 15.70 3.50 16.36
CA ASP A 82 15.96 3.90 14.97
C ASP A 82 14.79 3.61 14.00
N TRP A 83 13.75 2.87 14.43
CA TRP A 83 12.63 2.47 13.56
C TRP A 83 12.03 3.66 12.81
N GLN A 84 11.75 4.77 13.49
CA GLN A 84 11.16 5.96 12.88
C GLN A 84 12.06 6.52 11.78
N GLN A 85 13.35 6.71 12.08
CA GLN A 85 14.32 7.28 11.16
C GLN A 85 14.54 6.39 9.93
N ARG A 86 14.53 5.06 10.12
CA ARG A 86 14.67 4.08 9.04
C ARG A 86 13.50 4.12 8.07
N TRP A 87 12.27 4.18 8.57
CA TRP A 87 11.06 4.06 7.75
C TRP A 87 10.57 5.39 7.18
N GLN A 88 10.87 6.51 7.82
CA GLN A 88 10.49 7.85 7.33
C GLN A 88 11.08 8.19 5.94
N LEU A 89 12.20 7.56 5.56
CA LEU A 89 12.79 7.71 4.23
C LEU A 89 11.95 7.07 3.12
N LEU A 90 11.15 6.06 3.46
CA LEU A 90 10.32 5.29 2.50
C LEU A 90 8.83 5.62 2.62
N LEU A 91 8.40 6.08 3.80
CA LEU A 91 7.04 6.49 4.11
C LEU A 91 7.08 7.97 4.52
N PRO A 92 6.82 8.90 3.58
CA PRO A 92 6.73 10.31 3.89
C PRO A 92 5.68 10.58 4.97
N GLU A 93 5.95 11.55 5.84
CA GLU A 93 5.02 11.96 6.91
C GLU A 93 4.56 10.79 7.81
N LEU A 94 5.46 9.82 8.03
CA LEU A 94 5.24 8.72 8.96
C LEU A 94 4.97 9.23 10.38
N ALA A 95 3.86 8.83 10.98
CA ALA A 95 3.52 9.16 12.36
C ALA A 95 4.54 8.54 13.34
N THR A 96 4.82 9.26 14.43
CA THR A 96 5.65 8.75 15.53
C THR A 96 4.88 7.73 16.36
N ASP A 97 5.63 6.99 17.17
CA ASP A 97 5.09 6.08 18.18
C ASP A 97 4.12 5.03 17.60
N PRO A 98 4.60 4.17 16.67
CA PRO A 98 3.74 3.20 16.00
C PRO A 98 3.18 2.13 16.95
N VAL A 99 3.72 1.97 18.16
CA VAL A 99 3.31 0.91 19.09
C VAL A 99 2.57 1.47 20.30
N GLU A 100 1.34 1.00 20.50
CA GLU A 100 0.52 1.24 21.68
C GLU A 100 0.37 -0.05 22.50
N PRO A 101 0.74 -0.05 23.80
CA PRO A 101 0.55 -1.21 24.66
C PRO A 101 -0.91 -1.34 25.13
N LEU A 102 -1.50 -2.52 24.98
CA LEU A 102 -2.89 -2.82 25.35
C LEU A 102 -3.02 -3.60 26.68
N GLY A 103 -1.91 -3.88 27.36
CA GLY A 103 -1.86 -4.77 28.53
C GLY A 103 -1.81 -6.25 28.17
N ASP A 104 -1.48 -7.11 29.14
CA ASP A 104 -1.35 -8.58 28.97
C ASP A 104 -0.40 -9.00 27.83
N CYS A 105 0.70 -8.26 27.63
CA CYS A 105 1.59 -8.43 26.49
C CYS A 105 0.93 -8.37 25.11
N ARG A 106 -0.12 -7.56 24.99
CA ARG A 106 -0.72 -7.20 23.72
C ARG A 106 -0.25 -5.82 23.29
N PHE A 107 0.03 -5.70 22.00
CA PHE A 107 0.49 -4.48 21.36
C PHE A 107 -0.35 -4.21 20.12
N HIS A 108 -0.74 -2.96 19.95
CA HIS A 108 -1.30 -2.45 18.73
C HIS A 108 -0.19 -1.70 17.98
N ILE A 109 0.12 -2.14 16.77
CA ILE A 109 1.10 -1.51 15.89
C ILE A 109 0.32 -0.81 14.79
N GLU A 110 0.33 0.51 14.79
CA GLU A 110 -0.38 1.36 13.84
C GLU A 110 0.65 2.13 12.99
N VAL A 111 0.83 1.73 11.73
CA VAL A 111 1.69 2.45 10.78
C VAL A 111 0.81 3.44 10.02
N ARG A 112 1.00 4.73 10.27
CA ARG A 112 0.28 5.83 9.62
C ARG A 112 1.23 6.68 8.81
N TRP A 113 0.91 6.93 7.55
CA TRP A 113 1.71 7.78 6.67
C TRP A 113 0.79 8.53 5.70
N GLN A 114 1.35 9.58 5.08
CA GLN A 114 0.63 10.39 4.12
C GLN A 114 1.47 10.55 2.86
N ASP A 115 0.86 10.28 1.70
CA ASP A 115 1.50 10.60 0.41
C ASP A 115 1.17 12.05 0.05
N PRO A 116 2.15 12.96 -0.01
CA PRO A 116 1.92 14.36 -0.35
C PRO A 116 1.35 14.52 -1.77
N ARG A 117 1.55 13.54 -2.67
CA ARG A 117 0.98 13.54 -4.03
C ARG A 117 -0.52 13.23 -4.04
N THR A 118 -1.03 12.65 -2.96
CA THR A 118 -2.43 12.22 -2.79
C THR A 118 -2.95 12.72 -1.44
N ALA A 119 -2.70 13.99 -1.15
CA ALA A 119 -2.84 14.65 0.16
C ALA A 119 -4.20 14.45 0.88
N ASP A 120 -5.20 13.91 0.20
CA ASP A 120 -6.56 13.70 0.70
C ASP A 120 -6.78 12.36 1.44
N HIS A 121 -5.80 11.45 1.46
CA HIS A 121 -5.96 10.11 2.06
C HIS A 121 -4.86 9.77 3.09
N LEU A 122 -5.20 9.92 4.37
CA LEU A 122 -4.41 9.32 5.47
C LEU A 122 -4.46 7.80 5.32
N THR A 123 -3.31 7.18 5.07
CA THR A 123 -3.22 5.73 4.94
C THR A 123 -2.76 5.15 6.27
N ARG A 124 -3.51 4.17 6.79
CA ARG A 124 -3.18 3.45 8.02
C ARG A 124 -3.11 1.95 7.76
N LEU A 125 -2.22 1.30 8.49
CA LEU A 125 -2.13 -0.15 8.54
C LEU A 125 -2.06 -0.59 10.01
N ASP A 126 -3.03 -1.40 10.41
CA ASP A 126 -3.22 -1.84 11.78
C ASP A 126 -2.77 -3.29 11.96
N TYR A 127 -1.92 -3.51 12.94
CA TYR A 127 -1.41 -4.82 13.35
C TYR A 127 -1.66 -5.03 14.83
N ARG A 128 -2.15 -6.22 15.19
CA ARG A 128 -2.28 -6.61 16.60
C ARG A 128 -1.38 -7.78 16.87
N LEU A 129 -0.53 -7.63 17.87
CA LEU A 129 0.40 -8.64 18.33
C LEU A 129 0.05 -9.03 19.77
N ARG A 130 0.15 -10.32 20.07
CA ARG A 130 0.22 -10.82 21.44
C ARG A 130 1.51 -11.61 21.58
N LEU A 131 2.34 -11.24 22.54
CA LEU A 131 3.54 -11.97 22.89
C LEU A 131 3.25 -12.98 24.02
N PRO A 132 3.95 -14.12 24.06
CA PRO A 132 3.89 -15.03 25.19
C PRO A 132 4.51 -14.37 26.42
N GLN A 133 4.02 -14.71 27.62
CA GLN A 133 4.54 -14.19 28.88
C GLN A 133 5.61 -15.08 29.51
N GLU A 134 5.84 -16.25 28.91
CA GLU A 134 6.88 -17.19 29.29
C GLU A 134 7.57 -17.63 28.00
N VAL A 135 8.91 -17.57 27.99
CA VAL A 135 9.74 -18.12 26.92
C VAL A 135 10.36 -19.42 27.46
N PRO A 136 10.17 -20.57 26.80
CA PRO A 136 10.70 -21.86 27.27
C PRO A 136 12.23 -21.95 27.18
#